data_AF-A0A1F0VSB3-F1
#
_entry.id   AF-A0A1F0VSB3-F1
#
_cell.length_a   1.000
_cell.length_b   1.000
_cell.length_c   1.000
_cell.angle_alpha   90.00
_cell.angle_beta   90.00
_cell.angle_gamma   90.00
#
_symmetry.space_group_name_H-M   'P 1'
#
loop_
_entity.id
_entity.type
_entity.pdbx_description
1 polymer ?
#
loop_
_entity_poly.entity_id
_entity_poly.type
_entity_poly.pdbx_seq_one_letter_code
_entity_poly.pdbx_strand_id
1 'polypeptide(L)'
;MLSLPLIFWSTAATLVTITTFYVLINYEVQRWKDKQRLREGIYIRRVTRLEALMTILTPALPILMAVVYILEPGAESMKLGIVGLLASAIFVAYLRYVHVAYVKTSADGIEQRIWFSNPTRYPFNAINRVVFYKASNYEDDDMVGFYAKSGTQIALFSPLPHKNYRLMAIVRFRIENERWPDMDNPDDVAQVNLLDCAGKTMRYFENLGKVTGLADVYM
;
A
#
# COMPACT_ATOMS: atom_id res chain seq x y z
N MET A 1 21.39 5.30 39.70
CA MET A 1 19.91 5.39 39.81
C MET A 1 19.35 5.26 38.41
N LEU A 2 18.36 4.40 38.17
CA LEU A 2 17.64 4.39 36.88
C LEU A 2 16.80 5.66 36.82
N SER A 3 17.05 6.51 35.83
CA SER A 3 16.24 7.70 35.61
C SER A 3 14.98 7.39 34.81
N LEU A 4 13.94 8.21 35.01
CA LEU A 4 12.65 8.04 34.36
C LEU A 4 12.75 8.02 32.81
N PRO A 5 13.56 8.89 32.16
CA PRO A 5 13.79 8.83 30.72
C PRO A 5 14.40 7.50 30.28
N LEU A 6 15.39 6.99 31.01
CA LEU A 6 16.04 5.72 30.68
C LEU A 6 15.03 4.55 30.73
N ILE A 7 14.21 4.49 31.77
CA ILE A 7 13.16 3.46 31.90
C ILE A 7 12.21 3.56 30.72
N PHE A 8 11.71 4.76 30.42
CA PHE A 8 10.79 5.00 29.31
C PHE A 8 11.35 4.52 27.97
N TRP A 9 12.56 4.95 27.60
CA TRP A 9 13.19 4.61 26.33
C TRP A 9 13.53 3.12 26.22
N SER A 10 13.95 2.49 27.31
CA SER A 10 14.21 1.05 27.35
C SER A 10 12.93 0.23 27.15
N THR A 11 11.83 0.63 27.81
CA THR A 11 10.52 -0.01 27.63
C THR A 11 10.00 0.21 26.21
N ALA A 12 10.07 1.42 25.68
CA ALA A 12 9.65 1.74 24.32
C ALA A 12 10.45 0.93 23.28
N ALA A 13 11.77 0.85 23.42
CA ALA A 13 12.63 0.05 22.56
C ALA A 13 12.23 -1.43 22.55
N THR A 14 11.98 -1.99 23.73
CA THR A 14 11.56 -3.39 23.87
C THR A 14 10.22 -3.65 23.16
N LEU A 15 9.20 -2.82 23.43
CA LEU A 15 7.88 -2.96 22.83
C LEU A 15 7.90 -2.79 21.31
N VAL A 16 8.60 -1.76 20.81
CA VAL A 16 8.74 -1.49 19.38
C VAL A 16 9.48 -2.61 18.68
N THR A 17 10.53 -3.17 19.30
CA THR A 17 11.27 -4.31 18.75
C THR A 17 10.36 -5.54 18.60
N ILE A 18 9.63 -5.90 19.66
CA ILE A 18 8.68 -7.03 19.62
C ILE A 18 7.61 -6.81 18.53
N THR A 19 7.04 -5.59 18.46
CA THR A 19 6.03 -5.24 17.46
C THR A 19 6.58 -5.31 16.04
N THR A 20 7.83 -4.90 15.83
CA THR A 20 8.50 -4.95 14.53
C THR A 20 8.64 -6.39 14.04
N PHE A 21 9.12 -7.30 14.89
CA PHE A 21 9.20 -8.71 14.55
C PHE A 21 7.82 -9.33 14.28
N TYR A 22 6.82 -9.00 15.10
CA TYR A 22 5.45 -9.44 14.87
C TYR A 22 4.94 -9.00 13.49
N VAL A 23 5.12 -7.73 13.12
CA VAL A 23 4.68 -7.19 11.82
C VAL A 23 5.40 -7.89 10.67
N LEU A 24 6.72 -8.10 10.75
CA LEU A 24 7.50 -8.78 9.71
C LEU A 24 7.06 -10.24 9.52
N ILE A 25 6.87 -10.98 10.61
CA ILE A 25 6.40 -12.37 10.58
C ILE A 25 4.99 -12.41 10.00
N ASN A 26 4.09 -11.56 10.49
CA ASN A 26 2.71 -11.49 10.01
C ASN A 26 2.65 -11.11 8.53
N TYR A 27 3.54 -10.22 8.08
CA TYR A 27 3.67 -9.83 6.67
C TYR A 27 4.01 -11.03 5.77
N GLU A 28 5.02 -11.83 6.12
CA GLU A 28 5.38 -13.01 5.30
C GLU A 28 4.32 -14.12 5.39
N VAL A 29 3.71 -14.34 6.56
CA VAL A 29 2.58 -15.29 6.72
C VAL A 29 1.39 -14.87 5.85
N GLN A 30 1.02 -13.59 5.87
CA GLN A 30 -0.06 -13.08 5.02
C GLN A 30 0.27 -13.20 3.55
N ARG A 31 1.50 -12.89 3.15
CA ARG A 31 1.95 -13.05 1.77
C ARG A 31 1.87 -14.49 1.28
N TRP A 32 2.17 -15.45 2.15
CA TRP A 32 2.00 -16.87 1.83
C TRP A 32 0.52 -17.23 1.63
N LYS A 33 -0.37 -16.77 2.53
CA LYS A 33 -1.83 -16.94 2.38
C LYS A 33 -2.35 -16.26 1.11
N ASP A 34 -1.83 -15.10 0.76
CA ASP A 34 -2.24 -14.37 -0.45
C ASP A 34 -1.84 -15.12 -1.73
N LYS A 35 -0.73 -15.87 -1.73
CA LYS A 35 -0.40 -16.79 -2.85
C LYS A 35 -1.39 -17.95 -2.98
N GLN A 36 -1.99 -18.40 -1.88
CA GLN A 36 -3.03 -19.43 -1.93
C GLN A 36 -4.33 -18.84 -2.49
N ARG A 37 -4.75 -17.67 -1.98
CA ARG A 37 -5.92 -16.91 -2.44
C ARG A 37 -5.83 -16.49 -3.91
N LEU A 38 -4.62 -16.28 -4.41
CA LEU A 38 -4.40 -16.04 -5.84
C LEU A 38 -4.92 -17.20 -6.70
N ARG A 39 -4.80 -18.45 -6.23
CA ARG A 39 -5.33 -19.63 -6.93
C ARG A 39 -6.86 -19.70 -6.88
N GLU A 40 -7.45 -19.05 -5.89
CA GLU A 40 -8.91 -18.88 -5.74
C GLU A 40 -9.43 -17.65 -6.52
N GLY A 41 -8.58 -17.01 -7.34
CA GLY A 41 -8.96 -15.82 -8.12
C GLY A 41 -9.01 -14.51 -7.33
N ILE A 42 -8.55 -14.51 -6.07
CA ILE A 42 -8.47 -13.31 -5.23
C ILE A 42 -7.06 -12.74 -5.29
N TYR A 43 -6.92 -11.58 -5.92
CA TYR A 43 -5.64 -10.90 -6.15
C TYR A 43 -5.40 -9.85 -5.07
N ILE A 44 -4.46 -10.11 -4.15
CA ILE A 44 -4.07 -9.18 -3.09
C ILE A 44 -2.64 -8.70 -3.34
N ARG A 45 -2.45 -7.38 -3.42
CA ARG A 45 -1.15 -6.73 -3.51
C ARG A 45 -0.89 -5.92 -2.23
N ARG A 46 0.31 -6.06 -1.70
CA ARG A 46 0.79 -5.37 -0.49
C ARG A 46 2.06 -4.60 -0.82
N VAL A 47 2.50 -3.82 0.16
CA VAL A 47 3.81 -3.16 0.21
C VAL A 47 4.93 -4.14 -0.19
N THR A 48 5.98 -3.65 -0.84
CA THR A 48 7.08 -4.50 -1.35
C THR A 48 7.89 -5.14 -0.22
N ARG A 49 8.68 -6.20 -0.53
CA ARG A 49 9.57 -6.82 0.48
C ARG A 49 10.62 -5.86 1.00
N LEU A 50 11.13 -5.01 0.13
CA LEU A 50 12.18 -4.05 0.47
C LEU A 50 11.65 -3.03 1.46
N GLU A 51 10.49 -2.44 1.17
CA GLU A 51 9.80 -1.53 2.10
C GLU A 51 9.43 -2.22 3.42
N ALA A 52 8.95 -3.47 3.37
CA ALA A 52 8.68 -4.22 4.60
C ALA A 52 9.97 -4.44 5.42
N LEU A 53 11.09 -4.77 4.79
CA LEU A 53 12.38 -4.94 5.45
C LEU A 53 12.88 -3.65 6.11
N MET A 54 12.63 -2.49 5.49
CA MET A 54 13.01 -1.18 6.07
C MET A 54 12.40 -0.94 7.46
N THR A 55 11.29 -1.59 7.81
CA THR A 55 10.71 -1.51 9.16
C THR A 55 11.61 -2.07 10.26
N ILE A 56 12.66 -2.85 9.92
CA ILE A 56 13.65 -3.30 10.91
C ILE A 56 14.40 -2.14 11.58
N LEU A 57 14.41 -0.96 10.95
CA LEU A 57 15.01 0.25 11.49
C LEU A 57 14.11 0.97 12.51
N THR A 58 12.83 0.62 12.59
CA THR A 58 11.88 1.25 13.53
C THR A 58 12.34 1.26 15.01
N PRO A 59 12.92 0.18 15.58
CA PRO A 59 13.44 0.21 16.94
C PRO A 59 14.77 0.96 17.12
N ALA A 60 15.47 1.34 16.04
CA ALA A 60 16.82 1.91 16.13
C ALA A 60 16.86 3.20 16.95
N LEU A 61 15.88 4.10 16.75
CA LEU A 61 15.82 5.36 17.48
C LEU A 61 15.54 5.16 18.98
N PRO A 62 14.50 4.40 19.40
CA PRO A 62 14.31 4.09 20.82
C PRO A 62 15.53 3.45 21.49
N ILE A 63 16.22 2.53 20.79
CA ILE A 63 17.45 1.90 21.28
C ILE A 63 18.55 2.93 21.46
N LEU A 64 18.78 3.79 20.46
CA LEU A 64 19.80 4.82 20.50
C LEU A 64 19.55 5.80 21.65
N MET A 65 18.29 6.20 21.87
CA MET A 65 17.91 7.05 23.00
C MET A 65 18.21 6.38 24.34
N ALA A 66 17.89 5.09 24.49
CA ALA A 66 18.23 4.35 25.71
C ALA A 66 19.75 4.30 25.94
N VAL A 67 20.55 4.07 24.89
CA VAL A 67 22.01 4.07 24.95
C VAL A 67 22.57 5.43 25.38
N VAL A 68 22.06 6.54 24.82
CA VAL A 68 22.49 7.89 25.21
C VAL A 68 22.29 8.12 26.70
N TYR A 69 21.12 7.74 27.25
CA TYR A 69 20.84 7.91 28.68
C TYR A 69 21.66 6.97 29.59
N ILE A 70 22.20 5.86 29.07
CA ILE A 70 23.12 4.99 29.80
C ILE A 70 24.52 5.60 29.85
N LEU A 71 25.00 6.12 28.72
CA LEU A 71 26.38 6.62 28.58
C LEU A 71 26.57 8.03 29.16
N GLU A 72 25.55 8.87 29.10
CA GLU A 72 25.58 10.26 29.59
C GLU A 72 24.52 10.49 30.68
N PRO A 73 24.71 9.94 31.88
CA PRO A 73 23.81 10.17 33.00
C PRO A 73 23.84 11.66 33.37
N GLY A 74 22.75 12.38 33.08
CA GLY A 74 22.65 13.83 33.24
C GLY A 74 22.26 14.60 31.96
N ALA A 75 22.29 13.96 30.80
CA ALA A 75 21.81 14.52 29.52
C ALA A 75 20.26 14.55 29.40
N GLU A 76 19.55 14.51 30.52
CA GLU A 76 18.09 14.48 30.64
C GLU A 76 17.45 15.81 30.29
N SER A 77 17.54 16.17 29.01
CA SER A 77 16.86 17.35 28.49
C SER A 77 15.49 16.97 27.92
N MET A 78 14.47 17.68 28.38
CA MET A 78 13.10 17.57 27.85
C MET A 78 13.08 17.75 26.32
N LYS A 79 13.93 18.63 25.77
CA LYS A 79 14.06 18.85 24.32
C LYS A 79 14.52 17.60 23.57
N LEU A 80 15.56 16.92 24.06
CA LEU A 80 16.08 15.69 23.45
C LEU A 80 15.02 14.57 23.50
N GLY A 81 14.29 14.45 24.61
CA GLY A 81 13.14 13.52 24.71
C GLY A 81 12.05 13.79 23.68
N ILE A 82 11.64 15.06 23.50
CA ILE A 82 10.59 15.44 22.53
C ILE A 82 11.05 15.15 21.09
N VAL A 83 12.29 15.51 20.74
CA VAL A 83 12.83 15.26 19.39
C VAL A 83 12.91 13.76 19.11
N GLY A 84 13.41 12.97 20.05
CA GLY A 84 13.46 11.51 19.92
C GLY A 84 12.07 10.90 19.73
N LEU A 85 11.05 11.42 20.44
CA LEU A 85 9.67 10.95 20.32
C LEU A 85 9.08 11.24 18.95
N LEU A 86 9.22 12.49 18.46
CA LEU A 86 8.72 12.88 17.15
C LEU A 86 9.39 12.07 16.03
N ALA A 87 10.70 11.87 16.12
CA ALA A 87 11.43 11.05 15.16
C ALA A 87 10.95 9.59 15.20
N SER A 88 10.81 9.00 16.39
CA SER A 88 10.33 7.62 16.55
C SER A 88 8.89 7.44 16.05
N ALA A 89 8.03 8.45 16.23
CA ALA A 89 6.64 8.41 15.78
C ALA A 89 6.51 8.23 14.27
N ILE A 90 7.41 8.81 13.47
CA ILE A 90 7.45 8.64 12.01
C ILE A 90 7.70 7.18 11.66
N PHE A 91 8.66 6.52 12.30
CA PHE A 91 8.96 5.11 12.05
C PHE A 91 7.85 4.17 12.51
N VAL A 92 7.16 4.49 13.61
CA VAL A 92 5.98 3.73 14.07
C VAL A 92 4.82 3.89 13.09
N ALA A 93 4.61 5.09 12.55
CA ALA A 93 3.61 5.33 11.51
C ALA A 93 3.93 4.54 10.23
N TYR A 94 5.20 4.47 9.84
CA TYR A 94 5.66 3.63 8.73
C TYR A 94 5.43 2.13 8.98
N LEU A 95 5.75 1.63 10.19
CA LEU A 95 5.50 0.25 10.59
C LEU A 95 4.00 -0.10 10.45
N ARG A 96 3.12 0.82 10.86
CA ARG A 96 1.67 0.68 10.72
C ARG A 96 1.22 0.65 9.26
N TYR A 97 1.80 1.52 8.42
CA TYR A 97 1.55 1.52 6.98
C TYR A 97 1.86 0.15 6.36
N VAL A 98 3.05 -0.40 6.62
CA VAL A 98 3.44 -1.74 6.12
C VAL A 98 2.51 -2.83 6.61
N HIS A 99 2.07 -2.76 7.87
CA HIS A 99 1.20 -3.77 8.46
C HIS A 99 -0.21 -3.79 7.84
N VAL A 100 -0.74 -2.65 7.39
CA VAL A 100 -2.16 -2.54 7.01
C VAL A 100 -2.42 -2.20 5.54
N ALA A 101 -1.47 -1.62 4.84
CA ALA A 101 -1.68 -1.23 3.45
C ALA A 101 -1.79 -2.47 2.54
N TYR A 102 -2.95 -2.62 1.90
CA TYR A 102 -3.17 -3.61 0.85
C TYR A 102 -4.23 -3.13 -0.14
N VAL A 103 -4.13 -3.65 -1.37
CA VAL A 103 -5.15 -3.55 -2.41
C VAL A 103 -5.58 -4.96 -2.76
N LYS A 104 -6.87 -5.25 -2.64
CA LYS A 104 -7.49 -6.52 -2.99
C LYS A 104 -8.41 -6.32 -4.18
N THR A 105 -8.31 -7.23 -5.13
CA THR A 105 -9.12 -7.32 -6.34
C THR A 105 -9.71 -8.72 -6.38
N SER A 106 -11.03 -8.82 -6.28
CA SER A 106 -11.80 -10.07 -6.31
C SER A 106 -12.99 -9.92 -7.27
N ALA A 107 -13.73 -11.00 -7.54
CA ALA A 107 -14.97 -10.93 -8.34
C ALA A 107 -15.97 -9.89 -7.79
N ASP A 108 -16.05 -9.86 -6.47
CA ASP A 108 -16.75 -8.91 -5.62
C ASP A 108 -16.39 -7.41 -5.79
N GLY A 109 -15.33 -7.09 -6.54
CA GLY A 109 -14.82 -5.74 -6.76
C GLY A 109 -13.46 -5.47 -6.10
N ILE A 110 -13.23 -4.19 -5.82
CA ILE A 110 -11.96 -3.66 -5.33
C ILE A 110 -12.12 -3.30 -3.85
N GLU A 111 -11.25 -3.85 -3.02
CA GLU A 111 -11.13 -3.47 -1.61
C GLU A 111 -9.76 -2.84 -1.40
N GLN A 112 -9.73 -1.57 -1.02
CA GLN A 112 -8.49 -0.87 -0.70
C GLN A 112 -8.49 -0.48 0.78
N ARG A 113 -7.34 -0.68 1.43
CA ARG A 113 -7.08 -0.17 2.77
C ARG A 113 -5.81 0.66 2.75
N ILE A 114 -5.98 1.96 3.01
CA ILE A 114 -4.88 2.93 3.07
C ILE A 114 -4.70 3.37 4.52
N TRP A 115 -3.48 3.22 5.03
CA TRP A 115 -2.96 3.80 6.29
C TRP A 115 -3.91 3.81 7.52
N PHE A 116 -4.82 4.78 7.63
CA PHE A 116 -5.76 4.95 8.74
C PHE A 116 -7.23 4.67 8.40
N SER A 117 -7.57 4.55 7.12
CA SER A 117 -8.96 4.45 6.67
C SER A 117 -9.52 3.04 6.86
N ASN A 118 -10.83 2.98 7.10
CA ASN A 118 -11.57 1.73 6.99
C ASN A 118 -11.43 1.16 5.56
N PRO A 119 -11.51 -0.18 5.40
CA PRO A 119 -11.49 -0.77 4.07
C PRO A 119 -12.62 -0.17 3.22
N THR A 120 -12.28 0.44 2.10
CA THR A 120 -13.27 0.94 1.14
C THR A 120 -13.47 -0.10 0.05
N ARG A 121 -14.72 -0.51 -0.16
CA ARG A 121 -15.10 -1.47 -1.20
C ARG A 121 -15.86 -0.78 -2.30
N TYR A 122 -15.42 -0.97 -3.55
CA TYR A 122 -16.09 -0.45 -4.73
C TYR A 122 -16.27 -1.56 -5.77
N PRO A 123 -17.46 -1.72 -6.37
CA PRO A 123 -17.64 -2.58 -7.52
C PRO A 123 -16.92 -2.00 -8.75
N PHE A 124 -16.55 -2.85 -9.71
CA PHE A 124 -15.81 -2.39 -10.90
C PHE A 124 -16.58 -1.34 -11.72
N ASN A 125 -17.90 -1.50 -11.83
CA ASN A 125 -18.79 -0.57 -12.52
C ASN A 125 -18.85 0.83 -11.91
N ALA A 126 -18.36 1.03 -10.67
CA ALA A 126 -18.27 2.36 -10.08
C ALA A 126 -17.16 3.21 -10.73
N ILE A 127 -16.18 2.58 -11.39
CA ILE A 127 -15.08 3.29 -12.06
C ILE A 127 -15.62 3.99 -13.30
N ASN A 128 -15.60 5.32 -13.26
CA ASN A 128 -16.02 6.15 -14.37
C ASN A 128 -14.84 6.77 -15.13
N ARG A 129 -13.78 7.13 -14.39
CA ARG A 129 -12.63 7.86 -14.93
C ARG A 129 -11.32 7.27 -14.47
N VAL A 130 -10.37 7.17 -15.38
CA VAL A 130 -8.97 6.83 -15.11
C VAL A 130 -8.06 7.94 -15.60
N VAL A 131 -7.11 8.35 -14.78
CA VAL A 131 -6.12 9.39 -15.09
C VAL A 131 -4.73 8.84 -14.84
N PHE A 132 -3.86 8.95 -15.84
CA PHE A 132 -2.45 8.67 -15.74
C PHE A 132 -1.71 9.98 -15.42
N TYR A 133 -1.01 10.01 -14.30
CA TYR A 133 -0.17 11.12 -13.90
C TYR A 133 1.28 10.72 -14.17
N LYS A 134 1.89 11.37 -15.17
CA LYS A 134 3.31 11.20 -15.45
C LYS A 134 4.14 11.93 -14.39
N ALA A 135 5.23 11.32 -13.94
CA ALA A 135 6.11 11.81 -12.87
C ALA A 135 6.66 13.23 -13.10
N SER A 136 6.55 13.81 -14.30
CA SER A 136 7.04 15.16 -14.61
C SER A 136 6.35 16.31 -13.86
N ASN A 137 5.29 16.04 -13.07
CA ASN A 137 4.57 17.06 -12.30
C ASN A 137 4.60 16.87 -10.78
N TYR A 138 5.07 15.73 -10.25
CA TYR A 138 5.20 15.47 -8.81
C TYR A 138 6.32 14.45 -8.61
N GLU A 139 7.21 14.72 -7.66
CA GLU A 139 8.40 13.92 -7.36
C GLU A 139 8.09 12.40 -7.26
N ASP A 140 8.97 11.66 -7.95
CA ASP A 140 9.38 10.27 -7.78
C ASP A 140 8.68 9.11 -8.51
N ASP A 141 7.40 9.13 -8.90
CA ASP A 141 6.82 7.97 -9.63
C ASP A 141 5.59 8.28 -10.49
N ASP A 142 5.40 7.52 -11.59
CA ASP A 142 4.15 7.54 -12.36
C ASP A 142 2.99 7.00 -11.52
N MET A 143 1.84 7.67 -11.55
CA MET A 143 0.67 7.33 -10.73
C MET A 143 -0.58 7.11 -11.59
N VAL A 144 -1.44 6.18 -11.18
CA VAL A 144 -2.73 5.93 -11.84
C VAL A 144 -3.87 6.12 -10.86
N GLY A 145 -4.75 7.08 -11.15
CA GLY A 145 -5.92 7.41 -10.34
C GLY A 145 -7.21 6.91 -10.97
N PHE A 146 -8.04 6.23 -10.18
CA PHE A 146 -9.38 5.74 -10.54
C PHE A 146 -10.43 6.53 -9.77
N TYR A 147 -11.45 7.01 -10.48
CA TYR A 147 -12.48 7.89 -9.91
C TYR A 147 -13.89 7.45 -10.29
N ALA A 148 -14.82 7.65 -9.35
CA ALA A 148 -16.25 7.44 -9.56
C ALA A 148 -16.90 8.58 -10.34
N LYS A 149 -18.17 8.40 -10.76
CA LYS A 149 -18.96 9.45 -11.45
C LYS A 149 -19.13 10.71 -10.59
N SER A 150 -19.21 10.55 -9.27
CA SER A 150 -19.21 11.65 -8.28
C SER A 150 -17.90 12.43 -8.21
N GLY A 151 -16.81 11.94 -8.81
CA GLY A 151 -15.46 12.45 -8.63
C GLY A 151 -14.72 11.87 -7.42
N THR A 152 -15.37 11.01 -6.62
CA THR A 152 -14.74 10.32 -5.49
C THR A 152 -13.59 9.44 -5.97
N GLN A 153 -12.44 9.54 -5.30
CA GLN A 153 -11.28 8.71 -5.57
C GLN A 153 -11.53 7.28 -5.10
N ILE A 154 -11.49 6.33 -6.03
CA ILE A 154 -11.66 4.89 -5.76
C ILE A 154 -10.32 4.27 -5.39
N ALA A 155 -9.29 4.56 -6.20
CA ALA A 155 -7.94 4.06 -5.97
C ALA A 155 -6.90 5.01 -6.57
N LEU A 156 -5.73 5.08 -5.93
CA LEU A 156 -4.55 5.75 -6.44
C LEU A 156 -3.33 4.99 -5.97
N PHE A 157 -2.49 4.60 -6.92
CA PHE A 157 -1.26 3.88 -6.63
C PHE A 157 -0.24 4.09 -7.75
N SER A 158 1.03 3.92 -7.42
CA SER A 158 2.08 3.76 -8.42
C SER A 158 2.12 2.31 -8.90
N PRO A 159 1.97 2.05 -10.21
CA PRO A 159 1.93 0.71 -10.75
C PRO A 159 3.31 0.03 -10.81
N LEU A 160 4.41 0.79 -10.89
CA LEU A 160 5.76 0.24 -11.03
C LEU A 160 6.30 -0.38 -9.73
N PRO A 161 6.35 0.33 -8.58
CA PRO A 161 6.94 -0.19 -7.34
C PRO A 161 6.17 -1.40 -6.81
N HIS A 162 4.84 -1.35 -6.88
CA HIS A 162 3.97 -2.37 -6.28
C HIS A 162 3.45 -3.41 -7.29
N LYS A 163 3.83 -3.31 -8.57
CA LYS A 163 3.40 -4.19 -9.67
C LYS A 163 1.87 -4.40 -9.69
N ASN A 164 1.14 -3.32 -9.45
CA ASN A 164 -0.32 -3.37 -9.30
C ASN A 164 -1.02 -3.09 -10.63
N TYR A 165 -0.82 -3.97 -11.62
CA TYR A 165 -1.40 -3.79 -12.96
C TYR A 165 -2.80 -4.40 -13.10
N ARG A 166 -3.25 -5.23 -12.15
CA ARG A 166 -4.51 -5.97 -12.26
C ARG A 166 -5.70 -5.06 -12.47
N LEU A 167 -5.81 -3.99 -11.68
CA LEU A 167 -6.92 -3.06 -11.84
C LEU A 167 -6.87 -2.31 -13.19
N MET A 168 -5.66 -1.94 -13.62
CA MET A 168 -5.47 -1.35 -14.95
C MET A 168 -5.86 -2.34 -16.06
N ALA A 169 -5.51 -3.61 -15.92
CA ALA A 169 -5.85 -4.68 -16.85
C ALA A 169 -7.37 -4.89 -16.95
N ILE A 170 -8.09 -4.85 -15.83
CA ILE A 170 -9.56 -4.91 -15.78
C ILE A 170 -10.19 -3.71 -16.50
N VAL A 171 -9.68 -2.49 -16.28
CA VAL A 171 -10.20 -1.32 -16.99
C VAL A 171 -9.86 -1.37 -18.47
N ARG A 172 -8.68 -1.84 -18.84
CA ARG A 172 -8.31 -2.02 -20.24
C ARG A 172 -9.22 -3.04 -20.93
N PHE A 173 -9.51 -4.17 -20.29
CA PHE A 173 -10.51 -5.12 -20.77
C PHE A 173 -11.85 -4.43 -21.03
N ARG A 174 -12.31 -3.58 -20.10
CA ARG A 174 -13.55 -2.82 -20.25
C ARG A 174 -13.54 -1.87 -21.45
N ILE A 175 -12.40 -1.24 -21.75
CA ILE A 175 -12.26 -0.35 -22.90
C ILE A 175 -12.22 -1.16 -24.20
N GLU A 176 -11.49 -2.27 -24.25
CA GLU A 176 -11.33 -3.09 -25.46
C GLU A 176 -12.57 -3.93 -25.81
N ASN A 177 -13.32 -4.40 -24.82
CA ASN A 177 -14.47 -5.30 -25.00
C ASN A 177 -15.84 -4.63 -24.76
N GLU A 178 -15.85 -3.33 -24.44
CA GLU A 178 -17.05 -2.54 -24.13
C GLU A 178 -17.94 -3.05 -22.97
N ARG A 179 -17.48 -4.05 -22.22
CA ARG A 179 -18.15 -4.63 -21.05
C ARG A 179 -17.17 -4.88 -19.91
N TRP A 180 -17.65 -4.92 -18.67
CA TRP A 180 -16.81 -5.33 -17.54
C TRP A 180 -16.52 -6.83 -17.60
N PRO A 181 -15.31 -7.28 -17.18
CA PRO A 181 -14.99 -8.70 -17.14
C PRO A 181 -15.81 -9.38 -16.05
N ASP A 182 -16.32 -10.57 -16.36
CA ASP A 182 -16.86 -11.50 -15.37
C ASP A 182 -15.67 -12.29 -14.78
N MET A 183 -15.37 -12.03 -13.52
CA MET A 183 -14.23 -12.64 -12.84
C MET A 183 -14.50 -14.09 -12.39
N ASP A 184 -15.74 -14.57 -12.54
CA ASP A 184 -16.11 -15.99 -12.38
C ASP A 184 -15.99 -16.76 -13.71
N ASN A 185 -15.88 -16.06 -14.84
CA ASN A 185 -15.65 -16.65 -16.15
C ASN A 185 -14.14 -16.87 -16.41
N PRO A 186 -13.67 -18.11 -16.63
CA PRO A 186 -12.26 -18.41 -16.86
C PRO A 186 -11.66 -17.71 -18.09
N ASP A 187 -12.44 -17.47 -19.14
CA ASP A 187 -11.95 -16.83 -20.38
C ASP A 187 -11.64 -15.35 -20.15
N ASP A 188 -12.54 -14.65 -19.47
CA ASP A 188 -12.36 -13.26 -19.07
C ASP A 188 -11.16 -13.11 -18.13
N VAL A 189 -11.03 -14.02 -17.16
CA VAL A 189 -9.87 -14.06 -16.24
C VAL A 189 -8.57 -14.27 -17.02
N ALA A 190 -8.55 -15.16 -18.03
CA ALA A 190 -7.39 -15.40 -18.87
C ALA A 190 -7.01 -14.15 -19.69
N GLN A 191 -7.99 -13.43 -20.24
CA GLN A 191 -7.74 -12.18 -20.96
C GLN A 191 -7.19 -11.09 -20.02
N VAL A 192 -7.77 -10.93 -18.82
CA VAL A 192 -7.24 -9.98 -17.83
C VAL A 192 -5.82 -10.39 -17.38
N ASN A 193 -5.53 -11.69 -17.21
CA ASN A 193 -4.18 -12.19 -16.91
C ASN A 193 -3.17 -11.82 -18.01
N LEU A 194 -3.57 -11.91 -19.28
CA LEU A 194 -2.72 -11.51 -20.41
C LEU A 194 -2.38 -10.01 -20.39
N LEU A 195 -3.32 -9.20 -19.89
CA LEU A 195 -3.18 -7.75 -19.76
C LEU A 195 -2.48 -7.33 -18.45
N ASP A 196 -2.36 -8.20 -17.43
CA ASP A 196 -1.74 -7.91 -16.12
C ASP A 196 -0.20 -7.88 -16.20
N CYS A 197 0.36 -7.04 -17.09
CA CYS A 197 1.79 -6.85 -17.24
C CYS A 197 2.15 -5.39 -17.54
N ALA A 198 3.33 -4.98 -17.04
CA ALA A 198 3.84 -3.61 -17.15
C ALA A 198 3.90 -3.13 -18.61
N GLY A 199 4.54 -3.88 -19.49
CA GLY A 199 4.83 -3.44 -20.86
C GLY A 199 3.58 -3.17 -21.71
N LYS A 200 2.51 -3.95 -21.54
CA LYS A 200 1.28 -3.78 -22.32
C LYS A 200 0.38 -2.72 -21.71
N THR A 201 0.18 -2.75 -20.39
CA THR A 201 -0.88 -1.98 -19.75
C THR A 201 -0.41 -0.60 -19.32
N MET A 202 0.85 -0.41 -18.92
CA MET A 202 1.39 0.93 -18.63
C MET A 202 1.36 1.84 -19.85
N ARG A 203 1.97 1.38 -20.96
CA ARG A 203 2.03 2.15 -22.21
C ARG A 203 0.65 2.51 -22.74
N TYR A 204 -0.33 1.62 -22.56
CA TYR A 204 -1.70 1.87 -22.96
C TYR A 204 -2.31 3.07 -22.22
N PHE A 205 -2.20 3.11 -20.89
CA PHE A 205 -2.71 4.23 -20.11
C PHE A 205 -1.86 5.49 -20.23
N GLU A 206 -0.54 5.38 -20.41
CA GLU A 206 0.34 6.51 -20.70
C GLU A 206 -0.08 7.22 -22.00
N ASN A 207 -0.33 6.46 -23.08
CA ASN A 207 -0.76 7.01 -24.36
C ASN A 207 -2.16 7.62 -24.31
N LEU A 208 -3.07 7.03 -23.54
CA LEU A 208 -4.43 7.56 -23.39
C LEU A 208 -4.49 8.80 -22.51
N GLY A 209 -3.66 8.89 -21.47
CA GLY A 209 -3.61 9.98 -20.49
C GLY A 209 -4.84 10.05 -19.58
N LYS A 210 -6.05 10.14 -20.14
CA LYS A 210 -7.32 10.24 -19.42
C LYS A 210 -8.45 9.55 -20.18
N VAL A 211 -9.18 8.70 -19.48
CA VAL A 211 -10.39 8.02 -19.99
C VAL A 211 -11.57 8.33 -19.08
N THR A 212 -12.74 8.61 -19.65
CA THR A 212 -13.98 8.95 -18.92
C THR A 212 -15.18 8.21 -19.54
N GLY A 213 -16.27 8.05 -18.77
CA GLY A 213 -17.49 7.41 -19.26
C GLY A 213 -17.49 5.89 -19.13
N LEU A 214 -16.58 5.33 -18.33
CA LEU A 214 -16.43 3.87 -18.17
C LEU A 214 -17.59 3.22 -17.38
N ALA A 215 -18.24 4.01 -16.52
CA ALA A 215 -19.35 3.55 -15.69
C ALA A 215 -20.66 3.43 -16.48
N ASP A 216 -20.79 4.21 -17.55
CA ASP A 216 -21.97 4.19 -18.41
C ASP A 216 -21.81 2.98 -19.38
N VAL A 217 -22.58 1.93 -19.14
CA VAL A 217 -22.73 0.82 -20.09
C VAL A 217 -23.80 1.26 -21.08
N TYR A 218 -23.46 1.40 -22.37
CA TYR A 218 -24.48 1.50 -23.40
C TYR A 218 -25.27 0.18 -23.38
N MET A 219 -26.47 0.22 -22.80
CA MET A 219 -27.47 -0.85 -22.95
C MET A 219 -28.05 -0.80 -24.36
#